data_AF-A0A835LP39-F1
#
_entry.id   AF-A0A835LP39-F1
#
_cell.length_a   1.000
_cell.length_b   1.000
_cell.length_c   1.000
_cell.angle_alpha   90.00
_cell.angle_beta   90.00
_cell.angle_gamma   90.00
#
_symmetry.space_group_name_H-M   'P 1'
#
loop_
_entity.id
_entity.type
_entity.pdbx_description
1 polymer ?
#
loop_
_entity_poly.entity_id
_entity_poly.type
_entity_poly.pdbx_seq_one_letter_code
_entity_poly.pdbx_strand_id
1 'polypeptide(L)'
;MAVKFRKALGLHVTVVRTSTSKKDEALNLLKADDRFVRRTDKQQLEACYGRSKTLFGSVTGGMKDTQEMLEFCAANKIYPGIEVIPIDYINEALERMVKKDVKYRFVIDIKKNSLK
;
A
#
# COMPACT_ATOMS: atom_id res chain seq x y z
N MET A 1 0.63 -1.96 0.62
CA MET A 1 1.14 -3.12 -0.15
C MET A 1 2.62 -3.03 -0.45
N ALA A 2 3.10 -1.96 -1.07
CA ALA A 2 4.49 -1.86 -1.50
C ALA A 2 5.54 -2.09 -0.39
N VAL A 3 5.28 -1.66 0.85
CA VAL A 3 6.17 -1.92 2.00
C VAL A 3 6.26 -3.42 2.31
N LYS A 4 5.11 -4.10 2.49
CA LYS A 4 5.04 -5.56 2.73
C LYS A 4 5.77 -6.35 1.64
N PHE A 5 5.57 -5.97 0.38
CA PHE A 5 6.22 -6.60 -0.77
C PHE A 5 7.75 -6.44 -0.72
N ARG A 6 8.25 -5.22 -0.56
CA ARG A 6 9.70 -4.98 -0.48
C ARG A 6 10.34 -5.65 0.74
N LYS A 7 9.64 -5.69 1.87
CA LYS A 7 10.09 -6.44 3.06
C LYS A 7 10.18 -7.94 2.79
N ALA A 8 9.22 -8.52 2.07
CA ALA A 8 9.26 -9.93 1.67
C ALA A 8 10.39 -10.24 0.69
N LEU A 9 10.83 -9.26 -0.12
CA LEU A 9 12.04 -9.38 -0.94
C LEU A 9 13.34 -9.24 -0.12
N GLY A 10 13.28 -9.13 1.20
CA GLY A 10 14.45 -8.92 2.07
C GLY A 10 15.06 -7.53 1.96
N LEU A 11 14.38 -6.57 1.33
CA LEU A 11 14.88 -5.21 1.17
C LEU A 11 14.76 -4.43 2.48
N HIS A 12 15.71 -3.53 2.70
CA HIS A 12 15.61 -2.48 3.70
C HIS A 12 14.71 -1.36 3.19
N VAL A 13 13.57 -1.12 3.82
CA VAL A 13 12.52 -0.22 3.34
C VAL A 13 12.44 1.06 4.16
N THR A 14 12.69 2.18 3.49
CA THR A 14 12.42 3.54 3.99
C THR A 14 11.13 4.06 3.36
N VAL A 15 10.24 4.65 4.15
CA VAL A 15 8.99 5.23 3.64
C VAL A 15 9.10 6.75 3.62
N VAL A 16 9.02 7.33 2.42
CA VAL A 16 8.98 8.79 2.23
C VAL A 16 7.54 9.22 1.98
N ARG A 17 7.02 10.15 2.78
CA ARG A 17 5.62 10.64 2.65
C ARG A 17 5.47 12.11 3.01
N THR A 18 4.45 12.76 2.47
CA THR A 18 4.08 14.14 2.82
C THR A 18 3.44 14.27 4.21
N SER A 19 2.54 13.35 4.56
CA SER A 19 1.74 13.37 5.79
C SER A 19 2.29 12.42 6.86
N THR A 20 2.36 12.88 8.12
CA THR A 20 2.86 12.10 9.27
C THR A 20 1.82 11.12 9.84
N SER A 21 0.54 11.27 9.49
CA SER A 21 -0.59 10.50 10.03
C SER A 21 -0.50 8.98 9.90
N LYS A 22 0.41 8.47 9.06
CA LYS A 22 0.61 7.03 8.82
C LYS A 22 2.02 6.56 9.20
N LYS A 23 2.73 7.33 10.04
CA LYS A 23 4.07 6.97 10.54
C LYS A 23 4.03 5.68 11.36
N ASP A 24 3.14 5.61 12.35
CA ASP A 24 3.03 4.43 13.23
C ASP A 24 2.59 3.19 12.47
N GLU A 25 1.71 3.36 11.48
CA GLU A 25 1.32 2.28 10.57
C GLU A 25 2.51 1.79 9.75
N ALA A 26 3.32 2.70 9.18
CA ALA A 26 4.49 2.35 8.38
C ALA A 26 5.54 1.58 9.19
N LEU A 27 5.80 2.01 10.43
CA LEU A 27 6.82 1.41 11.29
C LEU A 27 6.30 0.12 11.93
N ASN A 28 5.16 0.17 12.62
CA ASN A 28 4.69 -0.93 13.48
C ASN A 28 3.88 -1.98 12.72
N LEU A 29 3.00 -1.56 11.80
CA LEU A 29 2.13 -2.50 11.07
C LEU A 29 2.79 -3.05 9.81
N LEU A 30 3.51 -2.20 9.08
CA LEU A 30 4.13 -2.56 7.80
C LEU A 30 5.60 -2.98 7.93
N LYS A 31 6.19 -2.86 9.13
CA LYS A 31 7.56 -3.26 9.45
C LYS A 31 8.62 -2.56 8.58
N ALA A 32 8.46 -1.26 8.34
CA ALA A 32 9.53 -0.46 7.73
C ALA A 32 10.73 -0.37 8.70
N ASP A 33 11.94 -0.45 8.15
CA ASP A 33 13.21 -0.56 8.88
C ASP A 33 13.66 0.81 9.42
N ASP A 34 12.91 1.40 10.35
CA ASP A 34 13.29 2.57 11.16
C ASP A 34 13.14 3.97 10.53
N ARG A 35 13.13 4.12 9.20
CA ARG A 35 13.08 5.46 8.59
C ARG A 35 11.73 5.78 7.94
N PHE A 36 10.90 6.50 8.69
CA PHE A 36 9.84 7.33 8.12
C PHE A 36 10.41 8.72 7.84
N VAL A 37 10.44 9.12 6.57
CA VAL A 37 10.97 10.41 6.14
C VAL A 37 9.83 11.30 5.67
N ARG A 38 9.70 12.48 6.29
CA ARG A 38 8.72 13.46 5.84
C ARG A 38 9.27 14.19 4.63
N ARG A 39 8.53 14.22 3.52
CA ARG A 39 8.95 14.84 2.24
C ARG A 39 9.43 16.29 2.40
N THR A 40 8.85 17.05 3.34
CA THR A 40 9.20 18.46 3.57
C THR A 40 10.44 18.65 4.46
N ASP A 41 10.91 17.60 5.12
CA ASP A 41 12.11 17.65 5.95
C ASP A 41 13.34 17.41 5.07
N LYS A 42 13.98 18.51 4.66
CA LYS A 42 15.16 18.49 3.79
C LYS A 42 16.29 17.70 4.43
N GLN A 43 16.49 17.78 5.74
CA GLN A 43 17.60 17.10 6.42
C GLN A 43 17.45 15.57 6.38
N GLN A 44 16.25 15.06 6.63
CA GLN A 44 15.96 13.63 6.52
C GLN A 44 16.03 13.12 5.08
N LEU A 45 15.64 13.97 4.11
CA LEU A 45 15.66 13.62 2.69
C LEU A 45 17.10 13.56 2.15
N GLU A 46 17.94 14.57 2.47
CA GLU A 46 19.38 14.57 2.13
C GLU A 46 20.11 13.35 2.71
N ALA A 47 19.76 12.96 3.95
CA ALA A 47 20.31 11.75 4.57
C ALA A 47 19.92 10.43 3.84
N CYS A 48 18.97 10.48 2.90
CA CYS A 48 18.59 9.34 2.05
C CYS A 48 19.29 9.33 0.69
N TYR A 49 19.73 10.49 0.16
CA TYR A 49 20.33 10.62 -1.17
C TYR A 49 21.81 10.19 -1.24
N GLY A 50 22.54 10.25 -0.12
CA GLY A 50 23.99 9.96 -0.07
C GLY A 50 24.38 8.50 0.22
N ARG A 51 23.47 7.53 0.13
CA ARG A 51 23.75 6.10 0.38
C ARG A 51 23.41 5.31 -0.89
N SER A 52 24.11 4.20 -1.17
CA SER A 52 23.80 3.27 -2.28
C SER A 52 22.39 2.67 -2.12
N LYS A 53 21.37 3.44 -2.47
CA LYS A 53 19.96 3.15 -2.27
C LYS A 53 19.28 3.18 -3.63
N THR A 54 18.49 2.14 -3.91
CA THR A 54 17.71 2.07 -5.15
C THR A 54 16.39 2.83 -4.97
N LEU A 55 16.13 3.79 -5.86
CA LEU A 55 14.87 4.52 -5.91
C LEU A 55 13.93 3.83 -6.89
N PHE A 56 12.75 3.43 -6.42
CA PHE A 56 11.74 2.78 -7.25
C PHE A 56 10.52 3.69 -7.42
N GLY A 57 10.17 3.97 -8.68
CA GLY A 57 8.91 4.64 -9.05
C GLY A 57 7.72 3.67 -9.08
N SER A 58 6.51 4.22 -9.15
CA SER A 58 5.30 3.43 -9.38
C SER A 58 5.07 3.27 -10.88
N VAL A 59 5.68 2.25 -11.48
CA VAL A 59 5.47 1.87 -12.88
C VAL A 59 4.63 0.60 -12.91
N THR A 60 3.59 0.58 -13.73
CA THR A 60 2.80 -0.63 -13.98
C THR A 60 3.61 -1.57 -14.88
N GLY A 61 3.86 -2.79 -14.44
CA GLY A 61 4.64 -3.79 -15.19
C GLY A 61 3.87 -4.44 -16.34
N GLY A 62 4.55 -5.31 -17.11
CA GLY A 62 3.91 -6.12 -18.14
C GLY A 62 3.04 -7.24 -17.55
N MET A 63 2.32 -7.98 -18.41
CA MET A 63 1.47 -9.10 -17.95
C MET A 63 2.27 -10.17 -17.21
N LYS A 64 3.43 -10.56 -17.75
CA LYS A 64 4.31 -11.57 -17.15
C LYS A 64 4.81 -11.12 -15.77
N ASP A 65 5.34 -9.91 -15.67
CA ASP A 65 5.80 -9.34 -14.39
C ASP A 65 4.67 -9.26 -13.36
N THR A 66 3.46 -8.92 -13.80
CA THR A 66 2.28 -8.86 -12.94
C THR A 66 1.90 -10.24 -12.42
N GLN A 67 1.94 -11.27 -13.28
CA GLN A 67 1.66 -12.65 -12.88
C GLN A 67 2.68 -13.14 -11.83
N GLU A 68 3.97 -12.96 -12.10
CA GLU A 68 5.05 -13.30 -11.16
C GLU A 68 4.89 -12.56 -9.82
N MET A 69 4.51 -11.27 -9.87
CA MET A 69 4.24 -10.48 -8.67
C MET A 69 3.05 -11.02 -7.88
N LEU A 70 1.96 -11.44 -8.56
CA LEU A 70 0.77 -12.01 -7.90
C LEU A 70 1.09 -13.35 -7.24
N GLU A 71 1.81 -14.22 -7.92
CA GLU A 71 2.25 -15.52 -7.39
C GLU A 71 3.16 -15.34 -6.17
N PHE A 72 4.14 -14.43 -6.26
CA PHE A 72 4.98 -14.07 -5.13
C PHE A 72 4.15 -13.55 -3.94
N CYS A 73 3.18 -12.67 -4.19
CA CYS A 73 2.32 -12.14 -3.14
C CYS A 73 1.51 -13.25 -2.48
N ALA A 74 0.95 -14.18 -3.26
CA ALA A 74 0.20 -15.33 -2.75
C ALA A 74 1.09 -16.24 -1.88
N ALA A 75 2.28 -16.60 -2.37
CA ALA A 75 3.23 -17.45 -1.65
C ALA A 75 3.69 -16.83 -0.31
N ASN A 76 3.88 -15.52 -0.29
CA ASN A 76 4.34 -14.78 0.90
C ASN A 76 3.19 -14.24 1.78
N LYS A 77 1.94 -14.63 1.51
CA LYS A 77 0.74 -14.19 2.25
C LYS A 77 0.60 -12.65 2.31
N ILE A 78 0.97 -11.97 1.22
CA ILE A 78 0.93 -10.52 1.10
C ILE A 78 -0.41 -10.12 0.48
N TYR A 79 -1.37 -9.78 1.34
CA TYR A 79 -2.71 -9.38 0.92
C TYR A 79 -3.00 -7.90 1.18
N PRO A 80 -3.77 -7.24 0.28
CA PRO A 80 -4.28 -5.90 0.54
C PRO A 80 -5.27 -5.93 1.70
N GLY A 81 -5.23 -4.89 2.54
CA GLY A 81 -6.34 -4.63 3.46
C GLY A 81 -7.52 -4.15 2.63
N ILE A 82 -8.65 -4.83 2.76
CA ILE A 82 -9.87 -4.55 1.99
C ILE A 82 -11.07 -4.52 2.92
N GLU A 83 -12.08 -3.75 2.54
CA GLU A 83 -13.42 -3.79 3.11
C GLU A 83 -14.35 -4.30 2.01
N VAL A 84 -14.94 -5.48 2.20
CA VAL A 84 -15.83 -6.08 1.21
C VAL A 84 -17.24 -5.56 1.43
N ILE A 85 -17.82 -4.96 0.40
CA ILE A 85 -19.16 -4.36 0.44
C ILE A 85 -20.08 -5.03 -0.59
N PRO A 86 -21.40 -5.14 -0.32
CA PRO A 86 -22.36 -5.51 -1.35
C PRO A 86 -22.53 -4.37 -2.37
N ILE A 87 -23.02 -4.67 -3.57
CA ILE A 87 -23.23 -3.67 -4.62
C ILE A 87 -24.30 -2.62 -4.23
N ASP A 88 -25.29 -2.99 -3.43
CA ASP A 88 -26.35 -2.07 -3.00
C ASP A 88 -25.82 -0.93 -2.12
N TYR A 89 -24.68 -1.16 -1.46
CA TYR A 89 -24.02 -0.20 -0.58
C TYR A 89 -23.06 0.75 -1.32
N ILE A 90 -23.07 0.76 -2.67
CA ILE A 90 -22.10 1.51 -3.46
C ILE A 90 -22.22 3.03 -3.24
N ASN A 91 -23.43 3.55 -3.06
CA ASN A 91 -23.66 4.98 -2.88
C ASN A 91 -23.07 5.46 -1.55
N GLU A 92 -23.33 4.74 -0.47
CA GLU A 92 -22.79 5.01 0.86
C GLU A 92 -21.26 4.84 0.87
N ALA A 93 -20.74 3.82 0.19
CA ALA A 93 -19.30 3.62 0.06
C ALA A 93 -18.61 4.78 -0.68
N LEU A 94 -19.24 5.34 -1.71
CA LEU A 94 -18.75 6.52 -2.43
C LEU A 94 -18.72 7.76 -1.52
N GLU A 95 -19.77 8.00 -0.73
CA GLU A 95 -19.78 9.10 0.24
C GLU A 95 -18.68 8.95 1.30
N ARG A 96 -18.51 7.74 1.84
CA ARG A 96 -17.44 7.43 2.80
C ARG A 96 -16.06 7.65 2.19
N MET A 97 -15.87 7.25 0.93
CA MET A 97 -14.62 7.49 0.22
C MET A 97 -14.29 8.98 0.12
N VAL A 98 -15.27 9.83 -0.23
CA VAL A 98 -15.12 11.30 -0.29
C VAL A 98 -14.76 11.87 1.09
N LYS A 99 -15.42 11.38 2.14
CA LYS A 99 -15.15 11.76 3.55
C LYS A 99 -13.83 11.20 4.09
N LYS A 100 -13.07 10.44 3.29
CA LYS A 100 -11.85 9.71 3.68
C LYS A 100 -12.10 8.67 4.79
N ASP A 101 -13.34 8.22 4.93
CA ASP A 101 -13.79 7.17 5.85
C ASP A 101 -13.60 5.76 5.24
N VAL A 102 -12.44 5.56 4.62
CA VAL A 102 -11.98 4.26 4.13
C VAL A 102 -10.48 4.19 4.33
N LYS A 103 -10.03 3.11 4.99
CA LYS A 103 -8.62 2.99 5.36
C LYS A 103 -7.72 2.61 4.18
N TYR A 104 -8.20 1.70 3.33
CA TYR A 104 -7.42 1.15 2.21
C TYR A 104 -8.19 1.05 0.90
N ARG A 105 -9.17 0.14 0.79
CA ARG A 105 -9.90 -0.10 -0.47
C ARG A 105 -11.24 -0.80 -0.18
N PHE A 106 -12.31 -0.32 -0.82
CA PHE A 106 -13.56 -1.06 -0.94
C PHE A 106 -13.46 -2.10 -2.06
N VAL A 107 -13.95 -3.31 -1.80
CA VAL A 107 -14.07 -4.38 -2.80
C VAL A 107 -15.53 -4.76 -2.89
N ILE A 108 -16.11 -4.64 -4.08
CA ILE A 108 -17.52 -4.96 -4.30
C ILE A 108 -17.64 -6.46 -4.52
N ASP A 109 -18.45 -7.13 -3.70
CA ASP A 109 -18.84 -8.52 -3.91
C ASP A 109 -20.02 -8.58 -4.88
N ILE A 110 -19.73 -8.97 -6.11
CA ILE A 110 -20.72 -9.06 -7.19
C ILE A 110 -21.65 -10.28 -6.99
N LYS A 111 -21.18 -11.34 -6.32
CA LYS A 111 -21.96 -12.59 -6.17
C LYS A 111 -23.09 -12.44 -5.17
N LYS A 112 -22.89 -11.64 -4.11
CA LYS A 112 -23.89 -11.46 -3.05
C LYS A 112 -25.20 -10.83 -3.52
N ASN A 113 -25.22 -10.19 -4.68
CA ASN A 113 -26.44 -9.61 -5.26
C ASN A 113 -26.84 -10.28 -6.59
N SER A 114 -26.56 -11.58 -6.73
CA SER A 114 -27.11 -12.37 -7.83
C SER A 114 -28.63 -12.30 -7.74
N LEU A 115 -29.23 -11.48 -8.62
CA LEU A 115 -30.67 -11.33 -8.88
C LEU A 115 -31.40 -12.65 -8.59
N LYS A 116 -32.20 -12.66 -7.52
CA LYS A 116 -33.30 -13.61 -7.36
C LYS A 116 -34.54 -13.04 -8.02
#